data_AF-A0A9E5SBG9-F1
#
_entry.id   AF-A0A9E5SBG9-F1
#
_cell.length_a   1.000
_cell.length_b   1.000
_cell.length_c   1.000
_cell.angle_alpha   90.00
_cell.angle_beta   90.00
_cell.angle_gamma   90.00
#
_symmetry.space_group_name_H-M   'P 1'
#
loop_
_entity.id
_entity.type
_entity.pdbx_description
1 polymer ?
#
loop_
_entity_poly.entity_id
_entity_poly.type
_entity_poly.pdbx_seq_one_letter_code
_entity_poly.pdbx_strand_id
1 'polypeptide(L)'
;MIATVTTVTTTTTTVTTTASTTIVAGLGLLATLVLIALLVAKELAGAAVESSGSAGTVTLSRAVDRVLNVAIIPLLFVFGAIVIFKVLEVLL
;
A
#
# COMPACT_ATOMS: atom_id res chain seq x y z
N MET A 1 35.34 15.28 -25.21
CA MET A 1 34.01 15.87 -24.96
C MET A 1 32.89 14.84 -25.06
N ILE A 2 32.77 14.07 -26.14
CA ILE A 2 31.68 13.07 -26.31
C ILE A 2 31.66 12.01 -25.20
N ALA A 3 32.82 11.47 -24.82
CA ALA A 3 32.93 10.46 -23.77
C ALA A 3 32.46 10.99 -22.41
N THR A 4 32.81 12.24 -22.07
CA THR A 4 32.37 12.90 -20.83
C THR A 4 30.85 13.08 -20.80
N VAL A 5 30.24 13.48 -21.92
CA VAL A 5 28.77 13.63 -22.03
C VAL A 5 28.08 12.27 -21.90
N THR A 6 28.62 11.22 -22.54
CA THR A 6 28.10 9.86 -22.39
C THR A 6 28.23 9.37 -20.95
N THR A 7 29.38 9.54 -20.31
CA THR A 7 29.59 9.13 -18.90
C THR A 7 28.63 9.85 -17.96
N VAL A 8 28.46 11.17 -18.11
CA VAL A 8 27.49 11.93 -17.29
C VAL A 8 26.08 11.42 -17.52
N THR A 9 25.68 11.23 -18.77
CA THR A 9 24.34 10.72 -19.12
C THR A 9 24.10 9.34 -18.50
N THR A 10 25.01 8.39 -18.69
CA THR A 10 24.88 7.05 -18.12
C THR A 10 24.80 7.08 -16.60
N THR A 11 25.63 7.89 -15.95
CA THR A 11 25.64 8.03 -14.48
C THR A 11 24.35 8.66 -13.97
N THR A 12 23.83 9.68 -14.65
CA THR A 12 22.53 10.27 -14.30
C THR A 12 21.42 9.25 -14.46
N THR A 13 21.38 8.51 -15.58
CA THR A 13 20.34 7.49 -15.79
C THR A 13 20.38 6.39 -14.74
N THR A 14 21.56 5.86 -14.38
CA THR A 14 21.68 4.81 -13.36
C THR A 14 21.29 5.32 -11.98
N VAL A 15 21.68 6.54 -11.61
CA VAL A 15 21.26 7.14 -10.33
C VAL A 15 19.74 7.31 -10.29
N THR A 16 19.14 7.83 -11.37
CA THR A 16 17.68 8.01 -11.45
C THR A 16 16.93 6.68 -11.40
N THR A 17 17.39 5.64 -12.10
CA THR A 17 16.75 4.32 -12.05
C THR A 17 16.85 3.70 -10.66
N THR A 18 18.01 3.78 -10.01
CA THR A 18 18.23 3.17 -8.68
C THR A 18 17.43 3.89 -7.59
N ALA A 19 17.33 5.22 -7.67
CA ALA A 19 16.48 5.99 -6.77
C ALA A 19 14.99 5.63 -6.95
N SER A 20 14.54 5.51 -8.20
CA SER A 20 13.14 5.18 -8.52
C SER A 20 12.74 3.79 -8.05
N THR A 21 13.59 2.77 -8.26
CA THR A 21 13.31 1.40 -7.81
C THR A 21 13.26 1.30 -6.29
N THR A 22 14.12 2.04 -5.58
CA THR A 22 14.13 2.07 -4.11
C THR A 22 12.83 2.65 -3.55
N ILE A 23 12.32 3.74 -4.14
CA ILE A 23 11.05 4.35 -3.73
C ILE A 23 9.88 3.41 -3.96
N VAL A 24 9.82 2.76 -5.14
CA VAL A 24 8.74 1.81 -5.48
C VAL A 24 8.74 0.60 -4.52
N ALA A 25 9.91 0.05 -4.20
CA ALA A 25 10.03 -1.05 -3.25
C ALA A 25 9.54 -0.65 -1.84
N GLY A 26 9.93 0.55 -1.37
CA GLY A 26 9.47 1.09 -0.09
C GLY A 26 7.96 1.32 -0.05
N LEU A 27 7.36 1.79 -1.16
CA LEU A 27 5.93 2.04 -1.26
C LEU A 27 5.10 0.76 -1.18
N GLY A 28 5.58 -0.34 -1.79
CA GLY A 28 4.96 -1.65 -1.68
C GLY A 28 4.93 -2.17 -0.23
N LEU A 29 6.03 -2.05 0.50
CA LEU A 29 6.11 -2.41 1.92
C LEU A 29 5.21 -1.51 2.79
N LEU A 30 5.19 -0.21 2.53
CA LEU A 30 4.33 0.71 3.27
C LEU A 30 2.85 0.36 3.03
N ALA A 31 2.46 0.12 1.77
CA ALA A 31 1.09 -0.24 1.42
C ALA A 31 0.64 -1.54 2.09
N THR A 32 1.50 -2.56 2.16
CA THR A 32 1.17 -3.81 2.88
C THR A 32 1.01 -3.59 4.37
N LEU A 33 1.93 -2.85 5.01
CA LEU A 33 1.83 -2.56 6.44
C LEU A 33 0.57 -1.78 6.79
N VAL A 34 0.23 -0.77 5.99
CA VAL A 34 -1.00 0.02 6.18
C VAL A 34 -2.25 -0.85 5.99
N LEU A 35 -2.28 -1.71 4.96
CA LEU A 35 -3.38 -2.65 4.76
C LEU A 35 -3.57 -3.61 5.93
N ILE A 36 -2.47 -4.20 6.42
CA ILE A 36 -2.51 -5.10 7.59
C ILE A 36 -3.06 -4.35 8.80
N ALA A 37 -2.56 -3.14 9.08
CA ALA A 37 -3.04 -2.34 10.21
C ALA A 37 -4.55 -2.02 10.09
N LEU A 38 -5.02 -1.62 8.92
CA LEU A 38 -6.45 -1.32 8.68
C LEU A 38 -7.33 -2.56 8.77
N LEU A 39 -6.88 -3.71 8.24
CA LEU A 39 -7.59 -4.98 8.35
C LEU A 39 -7.67 -5.45 9.80
N VAL A 40 -6.57 -5.37 10.55
CA VAL A 40 -6.56 -5.71 11.99
C VAL A 40 -7.51 -4.80 12.76
N ALA A 41 -7.50 -3.49 12.50
CA ALA A 41 -8.43 -2.55 13.12
C ALA A 41 -9.90 -2.87 12.78
N LYS A 42 -10.17 -3.35 11.56
CA LYS A 42 -11.52 -3.75 11.11
C LYS A 42 -12.02 -4.96 11.88
N GLU A 43 -11.21 -6.00 11.96
CA GLU A 43 -11.58 -7.23 12.66
C GLU A 43 -11.72 -7.00 14.17
N LEU A 44 -10.88 -6.15 14.78
CA LEU A 44 -11.02 -5.76 16.20
C LEU A 44 -12.29 -4.94 16.46
N ALA A 45 -12.61 -3.99 15.56
CA ALA A 45 -13.83 -3.19 15.67
C ALA A 45 -15.10 -4.06 15.50
N GLY A 46 -15.06 -5.05 14.62
CA GLY A 46 -16.13 -6.05 14.47
C GLY A 46 -16.29 -6.91 15.73
N ALA A 47 -15.20 -7.45 16.26
CA ALA A 47 -15.21 -8.29 17.46
C ALA A 47 -15.70 -7.55 18.72
N ALA A 48 -15.36 -6.27 18.88
CA ALA A 48 -15.82 -5.45 20.00
C ALA A 48 -17.36 -5.26 20.02
N VAL A 49 -17.99 -5.36 18.86
CA VAL A 49 -19.43 -5.09 18.68
C VAL A 49 -20.24 -6.36 18.85
N GLU A 50 -19.71 -7.50 18.42
CA GLU A 50 -20.29 -8.82 18.72
C GLU A 50 -20.31 -9.09 20.24
N SER A 51 -19.29 -8.61 20.97
CA SER A 51 -19.18 -8.77 22.43
C SER A 51 -20.08 -7.81 23.23
N SER A 52 -20.40 -6.64 22.66
CA SER A 52 -21.19 -5.60 23.32
C SER A 52 -22.59 -5.52 22.70
N GLY A 53 -23.52 -6.35 23.17
CA GLY A 53 -24.93 -6.39 22.73
C GLY A 53 -25.77 -5.13 23.04
N SER A 54 -25.17 -3.94 23.04
CA SER A 54 -25.78 -2.66 23.40
C SER A 54 -26.12 -1.84 22.14
N ALA A 55 -27.39 -1.50 21.96
CA ALA A 55 -27.92 -0.81 20.77
C ALA A 55 -27.22 0.54 20.43
N GLY A 56 -26.50 1.15 21.37
CA GLY A 56 -25.71 2.37 21.14
C GLY A 56 -24.34 2.16 20.48
N THR A 57 -23.76 0.95 20.54
CA THR A 57 -22.45 0.63 19.93
C THR A 57 -22.58 0.27 18.45
N VAL A 58 -23.79 -0.13 18.02
CA VAL A 58 -24.11 -0.55 16.64
C VAL A 58 -23.93 0.58 15.63
N THR A 59 -24.20 1.84 16.01
CA THR A 59 -24.06 3.01 15.13
C THR A 59 -22.59 3.40 14.94
N LEU A 60 -21.80 3.37 16.02
CA LEU A 60 -20.37 3.65 15.98
C LEU A 60 -19.61 2.55 15.22
N SER A 61 -19.99 1.29 15.43
CA SER A 61 -19.47 0.14 14.69
C SER A 61 -19.66 0.27 13.18
N ARG A 62 -20.89 0.59 12.75
CA ARG A 62 -21.20 0.79 11.34
C ARG A 62 -20.44 1.96 10.73
N ALA A 63 -20.16 3.00 11.51
CA ALA A 63 -19.34 4.12 11.06
C ALA A 63 -17.87 3.72 10.88
N VAL A 64 -17.29 3.01 11.85
CA VAL A 64 -15.91 2.51 11.79
C VAL A 64 -15.73 1.53 10.64
N ASP A 65 -16.64 0.57 10.46
CA ASP A 65 -16.60 -0.40 9.37
C ASP A 65 -16.70 0.30 8.00
N ARG A 66 -17.55 1.31 7.87
CA ARG A 66 -17.68 2.09 6.63
C ARG A 66 -16.42 2.92 6.33
N VAL A 67 -15.82 3.54 7.34
CA VAL A 67 -14.57 4.32 7.18
C VAL A 67 -13.39 3.42 6.82
N LEU A 68 -13.24 2.29 7.51
CA LEU A 68 -12.20 1.32 7.21
C LEU A 68 -12.40 0.71 5.83
N ASN A 69 -13.62 0.34 5.46
CA ASN A 69 -13.89 -0.20 4.12
C ASN A 69 -13.57 0.83 3.01
N VAL A 70 -13.90 2.11 3.22
CA VAL A 70 -13.55 3.20 2.29
C VAL A 70 -12.03 3.39 2.16
N ALA A 71 -11.26 3.15 3.22
CA ALA A 71 -9.79 3.22 3.17
C ALA A 71 -9.16 1.94 2.59
N ILE A 72 -9.71 0.77 2.92
CA ILE A 72 -9.18 -0.55 2.53
C ILE A 72 -9.35 -0.79 1.03
N ILE A 73 -10.51 -0.50 0.44
CA ILE A 73 -10.79 -0.77 -0.98
C ILE A 73 -9.75 -0.11 -1.92
N PRO A 74 -9.50 1.21 -1.87
CA PRO A 74 -8.52 1.85 -2.73
C PRO A 74 -7.08 1.37 -2.43
N LEU A 75 -6.75 1.10 -1.17
CA LEU A 75 -5.44 0.56 -0.80
C LEU A 75 -5.22 -0.87 -1.32
N LEU A 76 -6.26 -1.71 -1.30
CA LEU A 76 -6.21 -3.07 -1.88
C LEU A 76 -6.03 -3.01 -3.40
N PHE A 77 -6.66 -2.04 -4.06
CA PHE A 77 -6.47 -1.81 -5.49
C PHE A 77 -5.02 -1.41 -5.80
N VAL A 78 -4.46 -0.45 -5.04
CA VAL A 78 -3.06 -0.03 -5.18
C VAL A 78 -2.11 -1.20 -4.91
N PHE A 79 -2.34 -1.96 -3.85
CA PHE A 79 -1.55 -3.14 -3.52
C PHE A 79 -1.62 -4.21 -4.62
N GLY A 80 -2.83 -4.50 -5.12
CA GLY A 80 -3.02 -5.44 -6.22
C GLY A 80 -2.28 -5.01 -7.49
N ALA A 81 -2.32 -3.72 -7.84
CA ALA A 81 -1.56 -3.18 -8.96
C ALA A 81 -0.04 -3.37 -8.76
N ILE A 82 0.48 -3.05 -7.57
CA ILE A 82 1.90 -3.25 -7.23
C ILE A 82 2.30 -4.72 -7.38
N VAL A 83 1.48 -5.64 -6.88
CA VAL A 83 1.75 -7.09 -6.99
C VAL A 83 1.75 -7.54 -8.44
N ILE A 84 0.78 -7.09 -9.27
CA ILE A 84 0.73 -7.42 -10.69
C ILE A 84 2.01 -6.94 -11.40
N PHE A 85 2.42 -5.68 -11.17
CA PHE A 85 3.66 -5.16 -11.74
C PHE A 85 4.89 -5.96 -11.29
N LYS A 86 4.96 -6.34 -10.01
CA LYS A 86 6.05 -7.17 -9.48
C LYS A 86 6.08 -8.57 -10.09
N VAL A 87 4.92 -9.18 -10.32
CA VAL A 87 4.80 -10.49 -10.96
C VAL A 87 5.20 -10.41 -12.43
N LEU A 88 4.76 -9.38 -13.14
CA LEU A 88 5.18 -9.12 -14.52
C LEU A 88 6.68 -8.87 -14.63
N GLU A 89 7.27 -8.09 -13.71
CA GLU A 89 8.73 -7.85 -13.64
C GLU A 89 9.54 -9.14 -13.46
N VAL A 90 8.98 -10.16 -12.82
CA VAL A 90 9.66 -11.46 -12.65
C VAL A 90 9.43 -12.39 -13.85
N LEU A 91 8.28 -12.28 -14.52
CA LEU A 91 7.88 -13.17 -15.63
C LEU A 91 8.35 -12.69 -17.01
N LEU A 92 8.55 -11.38 -17.20
CA LEU A 92 9.07 -10.76 -18.43
C LEU A 92 10.57 -10.47 -18.31
#